data_AF-G3ASL3-F1
#
_entry.id   AF-G3ASL3-F1
#
_cell.length_a   1.000
_cell.length_b   1.000
_cell.length_c   1.000
_cell.angle_alpha   90.00
_cell.angle_beta   90.00
_cell.angle_gamma   90.00
#
_symmetry.space_group_name_H-M   'P 1'
#
loop_
_entity.id
_entity.type
_entity.pdbx_description
1 polymer ?
#
loop_
_entity_poly.entity_id
_entity_poly.type
_entity_poly.pdbx_seq_one_letter_code
_entity_poly.pdbx_strand_id
1 'polypeptide(L)'
;MVTDQGDWISTFLTTYFVCLPDEIVIEILNNVTFDHLVNFFMHFPDYNIQQLTRENYSNEVHFVNRPTVTKSYGRSGYKHRFLEFHGKEAIFRFMDEFPDLVPKRIILFNEFGNFEPIRDIMETYPDRIGQVKEMKISLEKCEITIADFQCLTSFPNLTKLNFLRMDLNLIRSVLVNNSEFAQHPKLDEITFWQHGIYDWSNVWFPRTLKSLDLSWNNMIDISTLSIPGTVRRVCLNYSNLDSFKVLKTKIPDTLTELGLVGNQFETLALNQLPTELRFLDLSSNKISSVVGSNWPKELTELRISGNKLDNEALEYINDIIGWPQSITNLDISLNQFTLLENLSKLPKSLQVLDISKNSLIWNDPQLINFHFPDHLTKLNLSDCEIDSVRYFRFPSSLEKLILKSNEEDIGSW
;
A
#
# COMPACT_ATOMS: atom_id res chain seq x y z
N MET A 1 -6.57 -41.34 41.53
CA MET A 1 -6.09 -39.95 41.57
C MET A 1 -6.65 -39.24 40.35
N VAL A 2 -7.86 -38.70 40.49
CA VAL A 2 -8.46 -37.79 39.50
C VAL A 2 -8.03 -36.41 39.97
N THR A 3 -7.12 -35.78 39.25
CA THR A 3 -6.65 -34.44 39.60
C THR A 3 -7.73 -33.41 39.28
N ASP A 4 -7.90 -32.50 40.22
CA ASP A 4 -8.86 -31.40 40.37
C ASP A 4 -8.77 -30.31 39.27
N GLN A 5 -8.57 -30.70 38.00
CA GLN A 5 -8.34 -29.74 36.91
C GLN A 5 -9.56 -28.82 36.64
N GLY A 6 -10.78 -29.26 36.99
CA GLY A 6 -11.99 -28.46 36.81
C GLY A 6 -12.07 -27.26 37.75
N ASP A 7 -11.57 -27.39 38.98
CA ASP A 7 -11.68 -26.35 40.00
C ASP A 7 -10.71 -25.19 39.73
N TRP A 8 -9.50 -25.50 39.26
CA TRP A 8 -8.52 -24.47 38.89
C TRP A 8 -8.94 -23.65 37.66
N ILE A 9 -9.47 -24.27 36.60
CA ILE A 9 -9.91 -23.53 35.40
C ILE A 9 -11.07 -22.60 35.75
N SER A 10 -12.05 -23.10 36.51
CA SER A 10 -13.18 -22.29 36.96
C SER A 10 -12.70 -21.11 37.81
N THR A 11 -11.79 -21.35 38.76
CA THR A 11 -11.19 -20.30 39.60
C THR A 11 -10.39 -19.29 38.76
N PHE A 12 -9.60 -19.75 37.80
CA PHE A 12 -8.86 -18.88 36.87
C PHE A 12 -9.81 -17.94 36.12
N LEU A 13 -10.83 -18.48 35.46
CA LEU A 13 -11.76 -17.71 34.63
C LEU A 13 -12.60 -16.73 35.46
N THR A 14 -13.06 -17.13 36.64
CA THR A 14 -13.99 -16.31 37.45
C THR A 14 -13.29 -15.31 38.38
N THR A 15 -12.04 -15.58 38.79
CA THR A 15 -11.34 -14.77 39.79
C THR A 15 -10.14 -14.01 39.22
N TYR A 16 -9.34 -14.64 38.36
CA TYR A 16 -8.07 -14.06 37.91
C TYR A 16 -8.19 -13.43 36.52
N PHE A 17 -8.88 -14.10 35.60
CA PHE A 17 -9.03 -13.66 34.20
C PHE A 17 -9.74 -12.31 34.10
N VAL A 18 -10.80 -12.11 34.88
CA VAL A 18 -11.57 -10.85 34.94
C VAL A 18 -10.76 -9.65 35.47
N CYS A 19 -9.61 -9.90 36.10
CA CYS A 19 -8.72 -8.87 36.62
C CYS A 19 -7.52 -8.58 35.71
N LEU A 20 -7.36 -9.32 34.60
CA LEU A 20 -6.28 -9.07 33.65
C LEU A 20 -6.53 -7.76 32.89
N PRO A 21 -5.46 -7.03 32.49
CA PRO A 21 -5.61 -5.89 31.59
C PRO A 21 -6.29 -6.29 30.28
N ASP A 22 -7.12 -5.41 29.72
CA ASP A 22 -7.90 -5.65 28.49
C ASP A 22 -7.04 -6.20 27.34
N GLU A 23 -5.83 -5.66 27.17
CA GLU A 23 -4.88 -6.11 26.14
C GLU A 23 -4.49 -7.58 26.30
N ILE A 24 -4.33 -8.05 27.54
CA ILE A 24 -3.98 -9.44 27.85
C ILE A 24 -5.20 -10.34 27.67
N VAL A 25 -6.39 -9.88 28.06
CA VAL A 25 -7.65 -10.60 27.83
C VAL A 25 -7.85 -10.84 26.33
N ILE A 26 -7.73 -9.80 25.51
CA ILE A 26 -7.87 -9.90 24.05
C ILE A 26 -6.81 -10.84 23.46
N GLU A 27 -5.56 -10.75 23.91
CA GLU A 27 -4.50 -11.66 23.44
C GLU A 27 -4.84 -13.12 23.78
N ILE A 28 -5.35 -13.41 24.97
CA ILE A 28 -5.78 -14.77 25.32
C ILE A 28 -6.95 -15.23 24.43
N LEU A 29 -7.96 -14.38 24.22
CA LEU A 29 -9.12 -14.72 23.39
C LEU A 29 -8.76 -14.96 21.92
N ASN A 30 -7.75 -14.27 21.40
CA ASN A 30 -7.24 -14.51 20.05
C ASN A 30 -6.53 -15.88 19.92
N ASN A 31 -6.23 -16.56 21.03
CA ASN A 31 -5.56 -17.86 21.04
C ASN A 31 -6.50 -19.04 21.37
N VAL A 32 -7.79 -18.80 21.66
CA VAL A 32 -8.75 -19.89 21.89
C VAL A 32 -9.39 -20.34 20.57
N THR A 33 -9.98 -21.53 20.55
CA THR A 33 -10.71 -22.01 19.35
C THR A 33 -11.98 -21.20 19.13
N PHE A 34 -12.51 -21.20 17.90
CA PHE A 34 -13.77 -20.52 17.59
C PHE A 34 -14.93 -20.99 18.49
N ASP A 35 -15.05 -22.30 18.76
CA ASP A 35 -16.07 -22.84 19.68
C ASP A 35 -15.94 -22.27 21.10
N HIS A 36 -14.71 -22.14 21.60
CA HIS A 36 -14.48 -21.54 22.91
C HIS A 36 -14.78 -20.05 22.89
N LEU A 37 -14.46 -19.36 21.79
CA LEU A 37 -14.77 -17.94 21.62
C LEU A 37 -16.29 -17.68 21.61
N VAL A 38 -17.06 -18.53 20.92
CA VAL A 38 -18.54 -18.50 20.92
C VAL A 38 -19.08 -18.70 22.32
N ASN A 39 -18.61 -19.73 23.03
CA ASN A 39 -19.00 -19.96 24.42
C ASN A 39 -18.64 -18.78 25.32
N PHE A 40 -17.47 -18.16 25.08
CA PHE A 40 -17.02 -16.99 25.82
C PHE A 40 -17.96 -15.79 25.57
N PHE A 41 -18.32 -15.56 24.33
CA PHE A 41 -19.20 -14.45 23.95
C PHE A 41 -20.64 -14.63 24.45
N MET A 42 -21.17 -15.86 24.39
CA MET A 42 -22.56 -16.16 24.69
C MET A 42 -22.82 -16.48 26.16
N HIS A 43 -21.82 -17.01 26.87
CA HIS A 43 -22.02 -17.64 28.17
C HIS A 43 -21.01 -17.20 29.25
N PHE A 44 -20.01 -16.36 28.94
CA PHE A 44 -19.02 -15.98 29.95
C PHE A 44 -19.66 -15.14 31.07
N PRO A 45 -19.52 -15.50 32.36
CA PRO A 45 -20.33 -14.86 33.41
C PRO A 45 -20.10 -13.36 33.61
N ASP A 46 -18.90 -12.86 33.29
CA ASP A 46 -18.54 -11.47 33.51
C ASP A 46 -18.98 -10.57 32.35
N TYR A 47 -19.82 -9.58 32.66
CA TYR A 47 -20.38 -8.64 31.69
C TYR A 47 -19.34 -7.75 31.03
N ASN A 48 -18.32 -7.28 31.77
CA ASN A 48 -17.31 -6.38 31.22
C ASN A 48 -16.43 -7.10 30.23
N ILE A 49 -16.05 -8.33 30.55
CA ILE A 49 -15.29 -9.21 29.66
C ILE A 49 -16.12 -9.55 28.41
N GLN A 50 -17.42 -9.82 28.55
CA GLN A 50 -18.31 -9.99 27.39
C GLN A 50 -18.39 -8.72 26.52
N GLN A 51 -18.49 -7.53 27.13
CA GLN A 51 -18.52 -6.26 26.38
C GLN A 51 -17.20 -5.98 25.68
N LEU A 52 -16.07 -6.16 26.37
CA LEU A 52 -14.74 -6.02 25.78
C LEU A 52 -14.55 -6.94 24.57
N THR A 53 -14.98 -8.19 24.71
CA THR A 53 -15.02 -9.19 23.63
C THR A 53 -15.88 -8.66 22.46
N ARG A 54 -17.13 -8.23 22.73
CA ARG A 54 -18.05 -7.65 21.72
C ARG A 54 -17.47 -6.43 21.00
N GLU A 55 -16.89 -5.50 21.74
CA GLU A 55 -16.29 -4.28 21.19
C GLU A 55 -15.09 -4.61 20.30
N ASN A 56 -14.24 -5.54 20.73
CA ASN A 56 -13.10 -5.98 19.94
C ASN A 56 -13.55 -6.64 18.62
N TYR A 57 -14.54 -7.54 18.68
CA TYR A 57 -15.00 -8.28 17.49
C TYR A 57 -15.97 -7.50 16.59
N SER A 58 -16.52 -6.36 17.05
CA SER A 58 -17.36 -5.47 16.24
C SER A 58 -16.58 -4.36 15.53
N ASN A 59 -15.25 -4.35 15.59
CA ASN A 59 -14.45 -3.32 14.93
C ASN A 59 -14.15 -3.66 13.46
N GLU A 60 -13.28 -4.66 13.22
CA GLU A 60 -12.86 -5.06 11.88
C GLU A 60 -12.83 -6.59 11.79
N VAL A 61 -13.54 -7.12 10.80
CA VAL A 61 -13.66 -8.57 10.56
C VAL A 61 -13.21 -8.88 9.14
N HIS A 62 -12.43 -9.95 9.00
CA HIS A 62 -11.87 -10.40 7.75
C HIS A 62 -12.51 -11.73 7.36
N PHE A 63 -13.14 -11.78 6.20
CA PHE A 63 -13.63 -13.02 5.61
C PHE A 63 -12.68 -13.43 4.49
N VAL A 64 -12.03 -14.56 4.66
CA VAL A 64 -10.93 -15.03 3.82
C VAL A 64 -11.35 -16.34 3.16
N ASN A 65 -11.70 -16.28 1.87
CA ASN A 65 -11.93 -17.47 1.08
C ASN A 65 -10.65 -17.85 0.31
N ARG A 66 -10.01 -18.94 0.72
CA ARG A 66 -8.85 -19.54 0.05
C ARG A 66 -9.12 -21.04 -0.11
N PRO A 67 -9.21 -21.58 -1.34
CA PRO A 67 -9.25 -23.01 -1.56
C PRO A 67 -8.05 -23.68 -0.91
N THR A 68 -8.28 -24.74 -0.15
CA THR A 68 -7.31 -25.48 0.68
C THR A 68 -6.18 -26.18 -0.08
N VAL A 69 -5.89 -25.79 -1.32
CA VAL A 69 -4.94 -26.49 -2.22
C VAL A 69 -3.47 -26.14 -1.95
N THR A 70 -3.16 -25.21 -1.05
CA THR A 70 -1.77 -25.05 -0.57
C THR A 70 -1.61 -25.73 0.77
N LYS A 71 -0.88 -26.87 0.78
CA LYS A 71 -0.16 -27.29 1.98
C LYS A 71 0.72 -26.10 2.39
N SER A 72 0.34 -25.39 3.44
CA SER A 72 1.11 -24.29 3.99
C SER A 72 2.40 -24.83 4.60
N TYR A 73 3.48 -24.81 3.81
CA TYR A 73 4.80 -24.68 4.40
C TYR A 73 4.93 -23.25 4.91
N GLY A 74 5.08 -23.12 6.22
CA GLY A 74 5.34 -21.85 6.89
C GLY A 74 4.15 -21.35 7.69
N ARG A 75 4.14 -21.68 8.99
CA ARG A 75 3.54 -20.80 9.99
C ARG A 75 4.26 -19.46 9.89
N SER A 76 3.67 -18.54 9.14
CA SER A 76 4.06 -17.13 9.18
C SER A 76 3.74 -16.64 10.60
N GLY A 77 4.78 -16.40 11.38
CA GLY A 77 4.69 -15.92 12.77
C GLY A 77 4.28 -14.45 12.89
N TYR A 78 3.42 -13.96 12.00
CA TYR A 78 2.79 -12.65 12.14
C TYR A 78 1.51 -12.85 12.95
N LYS A 79 1.51 -12.40 14.20
CA LYS A 79 0.30 -12.35 15.04
C LYS A 79 -0.73 -11.47 14.35
N HIS A 80 -1.81 -12.06 13.85
CA HIS A 80 -2.87 -11.31 13.18
C HIS A 80 -3.66 -10.50 14.23
N ARG A 81 -3.60 -9.18 14.12
CA ARG A 81 -4.27 -8.21 15.02
C ARG A 81 -5.78 -8.09 14.75
N PHE A 82 -6.33 -8.91 13.83
CA PHE A 82 -7.69 -8.83 13.32
C PHE A 82 -8.38 -10.21 13.37
N LEU A 83 -9.71 -10.21 13.46
CA LEU A 83 -10.52 -11.44 13.46
C LEU A 83 -10.69 -11.97 12.03
N GLU A 84 -10.10 -13.13 11.73
CA GLU A 84 -10.15 -13.76 10.40
C GLU A 84 -11.01 -15.03 10.39
N PHE A 85 -11.94 -15.13 9.45
CA PHE A 85 -12.75 -16.32 9.20
C PHE A 85 -12.37 -16.93 7.85
N HIS A 86 -11.87 -18.16 7.89
CA HIS A 86 -11.40 -18.85 6.70
C HIS A 86 -12.44 -19.81 6.13
N GLY A 87 -12.80 -19.60 4.87
CA GLY A 87 -13.74 -20.42 4.12
C GLY A 87 -15.20 -20.13 4.45
N LYS A 88 -16.08 -20.56 3.52
CA LYS A 88 -17.52 -20.30 3.56
C LYS A 88 -18.16 -20.72 4.88
N GLU A 89 -17.90 -21.95 5.34
CA GLU A 89 -18.55 -22.50 6.54
C GLU A 89 -18.26 -21.69 7.80
N ALA A 90 -17.01 -21.26 8.02
CA ALA A 90 -16.65 -20.45 9.18
C ALA A 90 -17.34 -19.08 9.16
N ILE A 91 -17.47 -18.48 7.97
CA ILE A 91 -18.13 -17.19 7.80
C ILE A 91 -19.62 -17.32 8.08
N PHE A 92 -20.31 -18.28 7.46
CA PHE A 92 -21.74 -18.54 7.72
C PHE A 92 -21.99 -18.82 9.20
N ARG A 93 -21.17 -19.67 9.81
CA ARG A 93 -21.27 -19.97 11.23
C ARG A 93 -21.15 -18.72 12.11
N PHE A 94 -20.18 -17.85 11.84
CA PHE A 94 -20.09 -16.57 12.52
C PHE A 94 -21.32 -15.69 12.28
N MET A 95 -21.83 -15.67 11.05
CA MET A 95 -22.99 -14.87 10.72
C MET A 95 -24.26 -15.36 11.43
N ASP A 96 -24.41 -16.68 11.60
CA ASP A 96 -25.55 -17.31 12.27
C ASP A 96 -25.46 -17.29 13.80
N GLU A 97 -24.28 -17.55 14.37
CA GLU A 97 -24.10 -17.62 15.83
C GLU A 97 -24.00 -16.24 16.50
N PHE A 98 -23.69 -15.19 15.73
CA PHE A 98 -23.60 -13.81 16.23
C PHE A 98 -24.47 -12.81 15.45
N PRO A 99 -25.79 -13.00 15.37
CA PRO A 99 -26.66 -12.21 14.49
C PRO A 99 -26.69 -10.71 14.82
N ASP A 100 -26.54 -10.35 16.11
CA ASP A 100 -26.60 -8.97 16.59
C ASP A 100 -25.27 -8.19 16.40
N LEU A 101 -24.19 -8.87 15.99
CA LEU A 101 -22.88 -8.24 15.89
C LEU A 101 -22.67 -7.65 14.49
N VAL A 102 -22.81 -6.33 14.36
CA VAL A 102 -22.50 -5.63 13.10
C VAL A 102 -21.10 -5.02 13.19
N PRO A 103 -20.10 -5.54 12.46
CA PRO A 103 -18.77 -4.95 12.49
C PRO A 103 -18.77 -3.57 11.84
N LYS A 104 -17.92 -2.65 12.32
CA LYS A 104 -17.73 -1.33 11.69
C LYS A 104 -17.10 -1.49 10.31
N ARG A 105 -16.19 -2.46 10.14
CA ARG A 105 -15.53 -2.75 8.87
C ARG A 105 -15.53 -4.25 8.56
N ILE A 106 -15.85 -4.59 7.32
CA ILE A 106 -15.63 -5.92 6.76
C ILE A 106 -14.58 -5.84 5.66
N ILE A 107 -13.61 -6.75 5.71
CA ILE A 107 -12.65 -7.00 4.64
C ILE A 107 -12.92 -8.39 4.07
N LEU A 108 -13.35 -8.45 2.81
CA LEU A 108 -13.57 -9.69 2.07
C LEU A 108 -12.35 -9.94 1.17
N PHE A 109 -11.70 -11.08 1.36
CA PHE A 109 -10.61 -11.54 0.51
C PHE A 109 -10.99 -12.87 -0.13
N ASN A 110 -10.99 -12.92 -1.46
CA ASN A 110 -11.23 -14.13 -2.22
C ASN A 110 -10.03 -14.42 -3.12
N GLU A 111 -9.34 -15.52 -2.86
CA GLU A 111 -8.17 -15.94 -3.63
C GLU A 111 -8.45 -17.25 -4.34
N PHE A 112 -8.19 -17.30 -5.64
CA PHE A 112 -8.41 -18.49 -6.48
C PHE A 112 -9.89 -18.94 -6.56
N GLY A 113 -10.22 -19.63 -7.66
CA GLY A 113 -11.55 -20.20 -7.84
C GLY A 113 -12.60 -19.18 -8.30
N ASN A 114 -13.85 -19.39 -7.85
CA ASN A 114 -15.00 -18.57 -8.22
C ASN A 114 -15.39 -17.61 -7.09
N PHE A 115 -16.22 -16.63 -7.42
CA PHE A 115 -16.75 -15.64 -6.48
C PHE A 115 -17.98 -16.12 -5.69
N GLU A 116 -18.52 -17.28 -6.04
CA GLU A 116 -19.75 -17.87 -5.45
C GLU A 116 -19.76 -17.82 -3.91
N PRO A 117 -18.71 -18.19 -3.16
CA PRO A 117 -18.76 -18.14 -1.70
C PRO A 117 -19.01 -16.75 -1.15
N ILE A 118 -18.43 -15.72 -1.76
CA ILE A 118 -18.64 -14.33 -1.35
C ILE A 118 -20.04 -13.88 -1.74
N ARG A 119 -20.49 -14.21 -2.96
CA ARG A 119 -21.85 -13.94 -3.41
C ARG A 119 -22.88 -14.52 -2.46
N ASP A 120 -22.73 -15.78 -2.07
CA ASP A 120 -23.68 -16.45 -1.17
C ASP A 120 -23.77 -15.77 0.18
N ILE A 121 -22.64 -15.30 0.74
CA ILE A 121 -22.62 -14.53 1.99
C ILE A 121 -23.39 -13.22 1.81
N MET A 122 -23.14 -12.52 0.70
CA MET A 122 -23.79 -11.26 0.36
C MET A 122 -25.30 -11.40 0.17
N GLU A 123 -25.74 -12.46 -0.51
CA GLU A 123 -27.14 -12.75 -0.80
C GLU A 123 -27.89 -13.32 0.42
N THR A 124 -27.20 -14.04 1.31
CA THR A 124 -27.80 -14.61 2.53
C THR A 124 -27.98 -13.56 3.63
N TYR A 125 -27.02 -12.63 3.78
CA TYR A 125 -27.03 -11.64 4.85
C TYR A 125 -27.03 -10.17 4.36
N PRO A 126 -27.90 -9.79 3.40
CA PRO A 126 -27.86 -8.47 2.76
C PRO A 126 -28.09 -7.33 3.76
N ASP A 127 -29.04 -7.51 4.69
CA ASP A 127 -29.37 -6.49 5.70
C ASP A 127 -28.22 -6.24 6.67
N ARG A 128 -27.54 -7.31 7.11
CA ARG A 128 -26.42 -7.20 8.06
C ARG A 128 -25.20 -6.58 7.40
N ILE A 129 -24.88 -7.02 6.18
CA ILE A 129 -23.79 -6.43 5.40
C ILE A 129 -24.11 -4.98 5.07
N GLY A 130 -25.36 -4.63 4.74
CA GLY A 130 -25.78 -3.25 4.48
C GLY A 130 -25.63 -2.30 5.67
N GLN A 131 -25.68 -2.81 6.91
CA GLN A 131 -25.48 -2.01 8.13
C GLN A 131 -24.00 -1.71 8.44
N VAL A 132 -23.07 -2.46 7.84
CA VAL A 132 -21.62 -2.25 8.04
C VAL A 132 -21.22 -0.88 7.50
N LYS A 133 -20.41 -0.13 8.25
CA LYS A 133 -20.04 1.24 7.86
C LYS A 133 -19.14 1.26 6.62
N GLU A 134 -18.19 0.33 6.54
CA GLU A 134 -17.14 0.25 5.53
C GLU A 134 -16.91 -1.19 5.09
N MET A 135 -17.13 -1.48 3.81
CA MET A 135 -16.78 -2.78 3.22
C MET A 135 -15.64 -2.62 2.22
N LYS A 136 -14.67 -3.54 2.28
CA LYS A 136 -13.54 -3.63 1.35
C LYS A 136 -13.49 -5.02 0.75
N ILE A 137 -13.28 -5.10 -0.56
CA ILE A 137 -13.28 -6.38 -1.27
C ILE A 137 -12.00 -6.47 -2.08
N SER A 138 -11.31 -7.61 -1.97
CA SER A 138 -10.14 -7.94 -2.74
C SER A 138 -10.29 -9.32 -3.35
N LEU A 139 -10.27 -9.35 -4.67
CA LEU A 139 -10.39 -10.56 -5.48
C LEU A 139 -9.03 -10.80 -6.14
N GLU A 140 -8.42 -11.94 -5.87
CA GLU A 140 -7.14 -12.33 -6.47
C GLU A 140 -7.29 -13.65 -7.23
N LYS A 141 -6.84 -13.68 -8.50
CA LYS A 141 -6.86 -14.87 -9.37
C LYS A 141 -8.20 -15.60 -9.37
N CYS A 142 -9.28 -14.83 -9.31
CA CYS A 142 -10.65 -15.30 -9.26
C CYS A 142 -11.34 -15.03 -10.61
N GLU A 143 -12.30 -15.88 -10.99
CA GLU A 143 -13.21 -15.60 -12.09
C GLU A 143 -14.46 -14.89 -11.57
N ILE A 144 -14.91 -13.86 -12.27
CA ILE A 144 -16.15 -13.16 -11.97
C ILE A 144 -17.01 -13.00 -13.22
N THR A 145 -18.31 -13.17 -13.03
CA THR A 145 -19.35 -12.90 -14.01
C THR A 145 -19.86 -11.47 -13.87
N ILE A 146 -20.68 -11.05 -14.84
CA ILE A 146 -21.40 -9.78 -14.79
C ILE A 146 -22.30 -9.69 -13.54
N ALA A 147 -22.97 -10.79 -13.18
CA ALA A 147 -23.85 -10.82 -12.02
C ALA A 147 -23.06 -10.72 -10.69
N ASP A 148 -21.83 -11.24 -10.63
CA ASP A 148 -20.97 -11.07 -9.45
C ASP A 148 -20.63 -9.58 -9.28
N PHE A 149 -20.24 -8.91 -10.36
CA PHE A 149 -19.91 -7.48 -10.35
C PHE A 149 -21.11 -6.61 -9.94
N GLN A 150 -22.31 -6.93 -10.44
CA GLN A 150 -23.55 -6.24 -10.07
C GLN A 150 -23.90 -6.46 -8.59
N CYS A 151 -23.77 -7.70 -8.09
CA CYS A 151 -23.98 -8.01 -6.67
C CYS A 151 -23.02 -7.19 -5.80
N LEU A 152 -21.73 -7.22 -6.10
CA LEU A 152 -20.68 -6.45 -5.41
C LEU A 152 -21.00 -4.95 -5.31
N THR A 153 -21.36 -4.35 -6.45
CA THR A 153 -21.58 -2.90 -6.56
C THR A 153 -22.96 -2.46 -6.07
N SER A 154 -23.86 -3.39 -5.75
CA SER A 154 -25.18 -3.08 -5.17
C SER A 154 -25.09 -2.61 -3.71
N PHE A 155 -23.99 -2.91 -3.01
CA PHE A 155 -23.80 -2.58 -1.60
C PHE A 155 -23.24 -1.15 -1.43
N PRO A 156 -24.05 -0.19 -0.93
CA PRO A 156 -23.68 1.24 -0.90
C PRO A 156 -22.55 1.56 0.10
N ASN A 157 -22.20 0.62 0.97
CA ASN A 157 -21.11 0.71 1.92
C ASN A 157 -19.77 0.18 1.38
N LEU A 158 -19.71 -0.28 0.13
CA LEU A 158 -18.46 -0.64 -0.53
C LEU A 158 -17.58 0.61 -0.72
N THR A 159 -16.41 0.58 -0.13
CA THR A 159 -15.44 1.70 -0.15
C THR A 159 -14.21 1.39 -0.99
N LYS A 160 -13.81 0.11 -1.03
CA LYS A 160 -12.63 -0.34 -1.76
C LYS A 160 -12.91 -1.62 -2.54
N LEU A 161 -12.48 -1.64 -3.79
CA LEU A 161 -12.59 -2.81 -4.66
C LEU A 161 -11.27 -3.08 -5.39
N ASN A 162 -10.66 -4.23 -5.12
CA ASN A 162 -9.43 -4.65 -5.76
C ASN A 162 -9.67 -5.87 -6.64
N PHE A 163 -9.23 -5.80 -7.88
CA PHE A 163 -9.11 -6.92 -8.81
C PHE A 163 -7.64 -7.18 -9.08
N LEU A 164 -7.14 -8.33 -8.63
CA LEU A 164 -5.72 -8.66 -8.64
C LEU A 164 -5.48 -9.91 -9.50
N ARG A 165 -4.76 -9.77 -10.60
CA ARG A 165 -4.35 -10.90 -11.46
C ARG A 165 -5.56 -11.69 -11.99
N MET A 166 -6.55 -10.98 -12.51
CA MET A 166 -7.81 -11.54 -13.02
C MET A 166 -7.96 -11.23 -14.51
N ASP A 167 -8.73 -12.01 -15.27
CA ASP A 167 -9.18 -11.57 -16.59
C ASP A 167 -10.55 -10.87 -16.46
N LEU A 168 -10.58 -9.56 -16.65
CA LEU A 168 -11.79 -8.75 -16.50
C LEU A 168 -12.48 -8.44 -17.83
N ASN A 169 -12.07 -9.07 -18.94
CA ASN A 169 -12.72 -8.85 -20.22
C ASN A 169 -14.21 -9.21 -20.19
N LEU A 170 -14.62 -10.20 -19.40
CA LEU A 170 -16.01 -10.60 -19.22
C LEU A 170 -16.88 -9.49 -18.58
N ILE A 171 -16.32 -8.72 -17.64
CA ILE A 171 -17.06 -7.65 -16.96
C ILE A 171 -16.85 -6.27 -17.60
N ARG A 172 -15.97 -6.16 -18.61
CA ARG A 172 -15.72 -4.88 -19.30
C ARG A 172 -17.01 -4.25 -19.84
N SER A 173 -17.92 -5.08 -20.38
CA SER A 173 -19.21 -4.61 -20.91
C SER A 173 -20.06 -3.88 -19.87
N VAL A 174 -19.96 -4.24 -18.59
CA VAL A 174 -20.67 -3.60 -17.49
C VAL A 174 -19.86 -2.52 -16.78
N LEU A 175 -18.61 -2.29 -17.16
CA LEU A 175 -17.86 -1.08 -16.76
C LEU A 175 -18.17 0.08 -17.72
N VAL A 176 -18.41 -0.24 -18.99
CA VAL A 176 -18.68 0.73 -20.06
C VAL A 176 -20.09 1.31 -19.93
N ASN A 177 -20.20 2.65 -19.99
CA ASN A 177 -21.45 3.40 -19.90
C ASN A 177 -22.30 3.07 -18.66
N ASN A 178 -21.67 2.59 -17.57
CA ASN A 178 -22.40 2.17 -16.38
C ASN A 178 -22.62 3.37 -15.43
N SER A 179 -23.86 3.86 -15.42
CA SER A 179 -24.27 4.98 -14.56
C SER A 179 -24.34 4.61 -13.08
N GLU A 180 -24.69 3.38 -12.75
CA GLU A 180 -24.80 2.90 -11.36
C GLU A 180 -23.43 2.83 -10.71
N PHE A 181 -22.46 2.23 -11.41
CA PHE A 181 -21.06 2.20 -10.99
C PHE A 181 -20.48 3.61 -10.83
N ALA A 182 -20.72 4.50 -11.81
CA ALA A 182 -20.28 5.89 -11.75
C ALA A 182 -20.89 6.67 -10.57
N GLN A 183 -22.09 6.30 -10.11
CA GLN A 183 -22.82 6.95 -9.01
C GLN A 183 -22.64 6.24 -7.67
N HIS A 184 -21.76 5.24 -7.57
CA HIS A 184 -21.55 4.50 -6.33
C HIS A 184 -21.24 5.45 -5.16
N PRO A 185 -22.00 5.40 -4.05
CA PRO A 185 -22.06 6.49 -3.08
C PRO A 185 -20.80 6.62 -2.21
N LYS A 186 -20.00 5.56 -2.09
CA LYS A 186 -18.82 5.53 -1.20
C LYS A 186 -17.55 4.90 -1.79
N LEU A 187 -17.56 4.45 -3.04
CA LEU A 187 -16.43 3.70 -3.60
C LEU A 187 -15.32 4.68 -3.98
N ASP A 188 -14.31 4.79 -3.12
CA ASP A 188 -13.27 5.80 -3.20
C ASP A 188 -11.90 5.22 -3.57
N GLU A 189 -11.70 3.91 -3.50
CA GLU A 189 -10.47 3.24 -3.91
C GLU A 189 -10.75 2.04 -4.82
N ILE A 190 -10.11 2.02 -5.99
CA ILE A 190 -10.18 0.89 -6.92
C ILE A 190 -8.80 0.51 -7.42
N THR A 191 -8.54 -0.79 -7.44
CA THR A 191 -7.33 -1.38 -8.02
C THR A 191 -7.69 -2.38 -9.10
N PHE A 192 -7.04 -2.25 -10.25
CA PHE A 192 -7.02 -3.21 -11.33
C PHE A 192 -5.57 -3.59 -11.61
N TRP A 193 -5.10 -4.70 -11.05
CA TRP A 193 -3.76 -5.23 -11.31
C TRP A 193 -3.83 -6.42 -12.25
N GLN A 194 -3.01 -6.41 -13.31
CA GLN A 194 -2.91 -7.50 -14.27
C GLN A 194 -4.30 -8.02 -14.67
N HIS A 195 -5.12 -7.13 -15.26
CA HIS A 195 -6.58 -7.32 -15.40
C HIS A 195 -7.07 -7.58 -16.83
N GLY A 196 -6.19 -7.44 -17.83
CA GLY A 196 -6.47 -7.76 -19.24
C GLY A 196 -7.35 -6.76 -20.01
N ILE A 197 -7.73 -5.61 -19.42
CA ILE A 197 -8.47 -4.54 -20.12
C ILE A 197 -7.47 -3.54 -20.70
N TYR A 198 -7.48 -3.37 -22.02
CA TYR A 198 -6.54 -2.47 -22.70
C TYR A 198 -7.18 -1.14 -23.08
N ASP A 199 -8.43 -1.19 -23.59
CA ASP A 199 -9.23 -0.02 -23.95
C ASP A 199 -10.22 0.32 -22.84
N TRP A 200 -10.10 1.53 -22.31
CA TRP A 200 -10.92 2.10 -21.25
C TRP A 200 -11.97 3.10 -21.74
N SER A 201 -12.18 3.18 -23.07
CA SER A 201 -13.16 4.07 -23.67
C SER A 201 -14.53 3.84 -23.05
N ASN A 202 -15.18 4.94 -22.65
CA ASN A 202 -16.51 4.96 -22.04
C ASN A 202 -16.62 4.23 -20.68
N VAL A 203 -15.53 3.86 -20.03
CA VAL A 203 -15.58 3.43 -18.63
C VAL A 203 -15.77 4.66 -17.74
N TRP A 204 -16.82 4.65 -16.93
CA TRP A 204 -17.15 5.75 -16.03
C TRP A 204 -16.87 5.35 -14.59
N PHE A 205 -15.69 5.72 -14.09
CA PHE A 205 -15.33 5.47 -12.70
C PHE A 205 -16.25 6.22 -11.72
N PRO A 206 -16.39 5.73 -10.46
CA PRO A 206 -17.19 6.40 -9.45
C PRO A 206 -16.78 7.86 -9.25
N ARG A 207 -17.76 8.76 -9.13
CA ARG A 207 -17.50 10.19 -8.89
C ARG A 207 -16.86 10.44 -7.52
N THR A 208 -16.99 9.48 -6.60
CA THR A 208 -16.39 9.48 -5.27
C THR A 208 -14.92 9.03 -5.26
N LEU A 209 -14.42 8.48 -6.37
CA LEU A 209 -13.08 7.89 -6.48
C LEU A 209 -11.97 8.88 -6.09
N LYS A 210 -11.08 8.45 -5.19
CA LYS A 210 -9.90 9.16 -4.69
C LYS A 210 -8.60 8.47 -5.08
N SER A 211 -8.60 7.15 -5.20
CA SER A 211 -7.41 6.36 -5.53
C SER A 211 -7.72 5.38 -6.65
N LEU A 212 -6.92 5.45 -7.73
CA LEU A 212 -7.01 4.55 -8.88
C LEU A 212 -5.66 3.90 -9.13
N ASP A 213 -5.60 2.59 -9.08
CA ASP A 213 -4.40 1.83 -9.44
C ASP A 213 -4.69 0.92 -10.63
N LEU A 214 -3.93 1.10 -11.71
CA LEU A 214 -4.01 0.35 -12.97
C LEU A 214 -2.67 -0.34 -13.30
N SER A 215 -1.83 -0.56 -12.28
CA SER A 215 -0.48 -1.10 -12.43
C SER A 215 -0.45 -2.53 -12.97
N TRP A 216 0.71 -2.95 -13.49
CA TRP A 216 0.97 -4.29 -14.03
C TRP A 216 0.20 -4.61 -15.32
N ASN A 217 0.05 -3.61 -16.20
CA ASN A 217 -0.60 -3.76 -17.49
C ASN A 217 0.21 -3.08 -18.60
N ASN A 218 1.10 -3.84 -19.25
CA ASN A 218 2.02 -3.34 -20.27
C ASN A 218 1.38 -3.02 -21.64
N MET A 219 0.09 -3.36 -21.83
CA MET A 219 -0.68 -3.12 -23.06
C MET A 219 -1.79 -2.09 -22.87
N ILE A 220 -1.81 -1.36 -21.75
CA ILE A 220 -2.84 -0.37 -21.47
C ILE A 220 -2.80 0.80 -22.46
N ASP A 221 -3.93 1.15 -23.05
CA ASP A 221 -4.07 2.37 -23.85
C ASP A 221 -4.52 3.54 -22.97
N ILE A 222 -3.55 4.26 -22.40
CA ILE A 222 -3.80 5.44 -21.55
C ILE A 222 -4.63 6.51 -22.28
N SER A 223 -4.56 6.59 -23.62
CA SER A 223 -5.30 7.60 -24.38
C SER A 223 -6.83 7.43 -24.29
N THR A 224 -7.30 6.25 -23.88
CA THR A 224 -8.72 5.92 -23.71
C THR A 224 -9.24 6.19 -22.31
N LEU A 225 -8.36 6.41 -21.33
CA LEU A 225 -8.75 6.66 -19.94
C LEU A 225 -9.49 7.99 -19.79
N SER A 226 -10.43 8.00 -18.84
CA SER A 226 -11.12 9.18 -18.33
C SER A 226 -11.13 9.10 -16.81
N ILE A 227 -10.21 9.83 -16.15
CA ILE A 227 -10.05 9.79 -14.70
C ILE A 227 -10.87 10.94 -14.08
N PRO A 228 -11.74 10.69 -13.09
CA PRO A 228 -12.49 11.74 -12.41
C PRO A 228 -11.59 12.77 -11.73
N GLY A 229 -11.97 14.06 -11.78
CA GLY A 229 -11.23 15.15 -11.10
C GLY A 229 -11.17 15.04 -9.57
N THR A 230 -11.92 14.11 -8.99
CA THR A 230 -11.90 13.78 -7.56
C THR A 230 -10.72 12.90 -7.14
N VAL A 231 -10.05 12.25 -8.11
CA VAL A 231 -8.91 11.38 -7.86
C VAL A 231 -7.70 12.20 -7.37
N ARG A 232 -6.98 11.64 -6.40
CA ARG A 232 -5.81 12.22 -5.74
C ARG A 232 -4.58 11.31 -5.82
N ARG A 233 -4.79 10.00 -5.96
CA ARG A 233 -3.72 9.02 -6.18
C ARG A 233 -3.95 8.26 -7.48
N VAL A 234 -2.92 8.19 -8.33
CA VAL A 234 -2.88 7.35 -9.52
C VAL A 234 -1.61 6.50 -9.50
N CYS A 235 -1.77 5.20 -9.69
CA CYS A 235 -0.65 4.27 -9.86
C CYS A 235 -0.75 3.58 -11.24
N LEU A 236 0.34 3.65 -12.00
CA LEU A 236 0.51 3.08 -13.33
C LEU A 236 1.89 2.41 -13.42
N ASN A 237 2.22 1.62 -12.39
CA ASN A 237 3.50 0.93 -12.32
C ASN A 237 3.52 -0.21 -13.35
N TYR A 238 4.67 -0.48 -13.98
CA TYR A 238 4.84 -1.57 -14.94
C TYR A 238 3.81 -1.53 -16.09
N SER A 239 3.53 -0.33 -16.59
CA SER A 239 2.52 -0.06 -17.64
C SER A 239 3.11 0.25 -19.01
N ASN A 240 4.43 0.08 -19.18
CA ASN A 240 5.16 0.34 -20.42
C ASN A 240 5.02 1.79 -20.95
N LEU A 241 4.92 2.76 -20.05
CA LEU A 241 4.83 4.18 -20.41
C LEU A 241 6.21 4.77 -20.69
N ASP A 242 6.35 5.57 -21.74
CA ASP A 242 7.63 6.20 -22.12
C ASP A 242 7.60 7.74 -22.06
N SER A 243 6.41 8.34 -21.97
CA SER A 243 6.23 9.79 -22.06
C SER A 243 5.05 10.30 -21.24
N PHE A 244 5.22 11.47 -20.61
CA PHE A 244 4.14 12.14 -19.87
C PHE A 244 3.14 12.83 -20.80
N LYS A 245 3.41 12.94 -22.11
CA LYS A 245 2.59 13.73 -23.05
C LYS A 245 1.12 13.33 -23.04
N VAL A 246 0.84 12.03 -23.15
CA VAL A 246 -0.54 11.52 -23.09
C VAL A 246 -1.03 11.50 -21.65
N LEU A 247 -0.20 11.02 -20.72
CA LEU A 247 -0.55 10.87 -19.31
C LEU A 247 -1.07 12.18 -18.68
N LYS A 248 -0.41 13.31 -18.94
CA LYS A 248 -0.81 14.64 -18.45
C LYS A 248 -2.23 15.00 -18.85
N THR A 249 -2.69 14.58 -20.03
CA THR A 249 -4.05 14.89 -20.49
C THR A 249 -5.13 14.05 -19.80
N LYS A 250 -4.72 13.02 -19.04
CA LYS A 250 -5.60 12.02 -18.45
C LYS A 250 -5.69 12.07 -16.94
N ILE A 251 -4.62 12.49 -16.27
CA ILE A 251 -4.60 12.68 -14.82
C ILE A 251 -5.10 14.08 -14.46
N PRO A 252 -5.78 14.25 -13.31
CA PRO A 252 -6.22 15.57 -12.86
C PRO A 252 -5.06 16.43 -12.35
N ASP A 253 -5.14 17.76 -12.54
CA ASP A 253 -4.12 18.69 -12.02
C ASP A 253 -4.04 18.71 -10.47
N THR A 254 -5.14 18.31 -9.80
CA THR A 254 -5.23 18.18 -8.33
C THR A 254 -4.65 16.88 -7.78
N LEU A 255 -3.98 16.09 -8.62
CA LEU A 255 -3.36 14.84 -8.21
C LEU A 255 -2.23 15.10 -7.21
N THR A 256 -2.25 14.41 -6.07
CA THR A 256 -1.26 14.55 -5.00
C THR A 256 -0.24 13.42 -4.97
N GLU A 257 -0.58 12.25 -5.52
CA GLU A 257 0.30 11.07 -5.51
C GLU A 257 0.31 10.37 -6.88
N LEU A 258 1.51 10.14 -7.41
CA LEU A 258 1.72 9.51 -8.71
C LEU A 258 2.80 8.41 -8.62
N GLY A 259 2.38 7.16 -8.88
CA GLY A 259 3.28 6.01 -9.00
C GLY A 259 3.47 5.59 -10.46
N LEU A 260 4.72 5.55 -10.91
CA LEU A 260 5.14 5.22 -12.28
C LEU A 260 6.36 4.28 -12.29
N VAL A 261 6.48 3.42 -11.30
CA VAL A 261 7.59 2.47 -11.14
C VAL A 261 7.66 1.50 -12.31
N GLY A 262 8.84 1.16 -12.82
CA GLY A 262 8.98 0.06 -13.77
C GLY A 262 8.47 0.37 -15.18
N ASN A 263 8.50 1.64 -15.58
CA ASN A 263 8.10 2.09 -16.92
C ASN A 263 9.35 2.30 -17.81
N GLN A 264 9.21 3.05 -18.90
CA GLN A 264 10.22 3.28 -19.92
C GLN A 264 10.57 4.78 -20.08
N PHE A 265 10.33 5.61 -19.06
CA PHE A 265 10.63 7.04 -19.13
C PHE A 265 12.15 7.26 -19.24
N GLU A 266 12.58 8.00 -20.26
CA GLU A 266 13.99 8.40 -20.46
C GLU A 266 14.29 9.82 -19.96
N THR A 267 13.24 10.65 -19.85
CA THR A 267 13.33 12.04 -19.42
C THR A 267 12.24 12.36 -18.40
N LEU A 268 12.60 13.01 -17.30
CA LEU A 268 11.66 13.59 -16.34
C LEU A 268 11.28 15.01 -16.78
N ALA A 269 10.07 15.17 -17.32
CA ALA A 269 9.56 16.46 -17.79
C ALA A 269 8.71 17.17 -16.72
N LEU A 270 9.34 18.08 -15.96
CA LEU A 270 8.72 18.75 -14.80
C LEU A 270 7.45 19.53 -15.17
N ASN A 271 7.44 20.18 -16.34
CA ASN A 271 6.29 20.95 -16.82
C ASN A 271 5.06 20.07 -17.16
N GLN A 272 5.21 18.75 -17.13
CA GLN A 272 4.15 17.78 -17.39
C GLN A 272 3.63 17.09 -16.12
N LEU A 273 4.22 17.39 -14.96
CA LEU A 273 3.75 16.89 -13.68
C LEU A 273 2.53 17.70 -13.18
N PRO A 274 1.62 17.09 -12.40
CA PRO A 274 0.58 17.80 -11.67
C PRO A 274 1.17 18.82 -10.69
N THR A 275 0.50 19.96 -10.52
CA THR A 275 1.01 21.07 -9.72
C THR A 275 0.86 20.86 -8.21
N GLU A 276 -0.12 20.08 -7.77
CA GLU A 276 -0.40 19.76 -6.37
C GLU A 276 0.32 18.49 -5.87
N LEU A 277 1.25 17.95 -6.67
CA LEU A 277 1.91 16.69 -6.38
C LEU A 277 2.75 16.76 -5.10
N ARG A 278 2.56 15.78 -4.22
CA ARG A 278 3.25 15.60 -2.93
C ARG A 278 4.15 14.36 -2.91
N PHE A 279 3.79 13.34 -3.69
CA PHE A 279 4.52 12.09 -3.83
C PHE A 279 4.69 11.73 -5.31
N LEU A 280 5.92 11.46 -5.72
CA LEU A 280 6.26 10.97 -7.05
C LEU A 280 7.21 9.78 -6.97
N ASP A 281 6.82 8.64 -7.53
CA ASP A 281 7.68 7.47 -7.67
C ASP A 281 7.90 7.12 -9.14
N LEU A 282 9.13 7.31 -9.60
CA LEU A 282 9.63 7.01 -10.94
C LEU A 282 10.74 5.95 -10.90
N SER A 283 10.76 5.14 -9.84
CA SER A 283 11.79 4.12 -9.67
C SER A 283 11.80 3.09 -10.81
N SER A 284 12.94 2.47 -11.08
CA SER A 284 13.09 1.44 -12.13
C SER A 284 12.64 1.92 -13.53
N ASN A 285 13.09 3.10 -13.95
CA ASN A 285 12.85 3.64 -15.30
C ASN A 285 14.19 3.72 -16.06
N LYS A 286 14.25 4.54 -17.12
CA LYS A 286 15.47 4.79 -17.91
C LYS A 286 15.90 6.26 -17.84
N ILE A 287 15.48 6.99 -16.82
CA ILE A 287 15.63 8.45 -16.75
C ILE A 287 17.11 8.79 -16.66
N SER A 288 17.62 9.50 -17.66
CA SER A 288 18.99 10.04 -17.68
C SER A 288 19.01 11.57 -17.68
N SER A 289 17.86 12.23 -17.78
CA SER A 289 17.79 13.70 -17.84
C SER A 289 16.51 14.23 -17.20
N VAL A 290 16.60 15.44 -16.67
CA VAL A 290 15.47 16.20 -16.12
C VAL A 290 15.32 17.49 -16.92
N VAL A 291 14.10 17.80 -17.38
CA VAL A 291 13.82 19.00 -18.18
C VAL A 291 12.62 19.76 -17.64
N GLY A 292 12.57 21.06 -17.90
CA GLY A 292 11.55 21.97 -17.38
C GLY A 292 12.14 22.97 -16.40
N SER A 293 11.28 23.74 -15.74
CA SER A 293 11.73 24.90 -14.94
C SER A 293 11.35 24.87 -13.47
N ASN A 294 10.32 24.13 -13.07
CA ASN A 294 9.85 24.12 -11.69
C ASN A 294 9.32 22.77 -11.27
N TRP A 295 9.74 22.31 -10.09
CA TRP A 295 9.11 21.19 -9.39
C TRP A 295 7.72 21.58 -8.87
N PRO A 296 6.82 20.60 -8.65
CA PRO A 296 5.61 20.83 -7.86
C PRO A 296 5.98 21.38 -6.47
N LYS A 297 5.36 22.49 -6.06
CA LYS A 297 5.77 23.23 -4.85
C LYS A 297 5.56 22.44 -3.56
N GLU A 298 4.60 21.52 -3.56
CA GLU A 298 4.22 20.70 -2.41
C GLU A 298 4.92 19.32 -2.41
N LEU A 299 5.89 19.08 -3.30
CA LEU A 299 6.55 17.78 -3.45
C LEU A 299 7.41 17.45 -2.22
N THR A 300 6.89 16.58 -1.37
CA THR A 300 7.55 16.15 -0.12
C THR A 300 8.32 14.85 -0.25
N GLU A 301 7.96 14.00 -1.23
CA GLU A 301 8.62 12.72 -1.47
C GLU A 301 8.85 12.45 -2.96
N LEU A 302 10.08 12.09 -3.29
CA LEU A 302 10.54 11.85 -4.65
C LEU A 302 11.43 10.61 -4.66
N ARG A 303 11.02 9.61 -5.44
CA ARG A 303 11.80 8.39 -5.67
C ARG A 303 12.11 8.26 -7.15
N ILE A 304 13.40 8.24 -7.48
CA ILE A 304 13.94 8.05 -8.83
C ILE A 304 15.02 6.95 -8.75
N SER A 305 14.83 5.96 -7.88
CA SER A 305 15.80 4.87 -7.73
C SER A 305 15.87 3.99 -8.98
N GLY A 306 16.99 3.35 -9.27
CA GLY A 306 17.07 2.40 -10.39
C GLY A 306 16.88 3.08 -11.75
N ASN A 307 17.55 4.21 -11.97
CA ASN A 307 17.51 4.99 -13.20
C ASN A 307 18.94 5.18 -13.76
N LYS A 308 19.13 6.17 -14.62
CA LYS A 308 20.41 6.47 -15.29
C LYS A 308 20.86 7.90 -15.02
N LEU A 309 20.50 8.48 -13.87
CA LEU A 309 20.95 9.82 -13.51
C LEU A 309 22.47 9.78 -13.31
N ASP A 310 23.20 10.59 -14.08
CA ASP A 310 24.64 10.74 -14.01
C ASP A 310 25.03 12.11 -13.45
N ASN A 311 26.32 12.45 -13.52
CA ASN A 311 26.81 13.73 -13.01
C ASN A 311 26.21 14.92 -13.79
N GLU A 312 26.09 14.83 -15.12
CA GLU A 312 25.52 15.90 -15.95
C GLU A 312 24.06 16.17 -15.55
N ALA A 313 23.28 15.11 -15.33
CA ALA A 313 21.91 15.23 -14.87
C ALA A 313 21.81 15.94 -13.52
N LEU A 314 22.66 15.61 -12.56
CA LEU A 314 22.65 16.23 -11.23
C LEU A 314 23.19 17.67 -11.26
N GLU A 315 24.24 17.95 -12.04
CA GLU A 315 24.74 19.31 -12.27
C GLU A 315 23.64 20.20 -12.85
N TYR A 316 22.89 19.71 -13.84
CA TYR A 316 21.76 20.43 -14.41
C TYR A 316 20.66 20.72 -13.36
N ILE A 317 20.34 19.75 -12.50
CA ILE A 317 19.42 19.99 -11.37
C ILE A 317 19.99 21.03 -10.40
N ASN A 318 21.28 20.96 -10.08
CA ASN A 318 21.92 21.85 -9.11
C ASN A 318 22.09 23.29 -9.61
N ASP A 319 22.35 23.48 -10.90
CA ASP A 319 22.75 24.78 -11.46
C ASP A 319 21.62 25.47 -12.20
N ILE A 320 20.67 24.71 -12.76
CA ILE A 320 19.63 25.25 -13.65
C ILE A 320 18.24 25.18 -13.01
N ILE A 321 17.81 24.00 -12.54
CA ILE A 321 16.43 23.82 -12.04
C ILE A 321 16.32 24.17 -10.54
N GLY A 322 17.29 23.73 -9.75
CA GLY A 322 17.20 23.61 -8.29
C GLY A 322 16.40 22.37 -7.85
N TRP A 323 16.74 21.83 -6.68
CA TRP A 323 15.94 20.77 -6.03
C TRP A 323 14.60 21.31 -5.48
N PRO A 324 13.56 20.46 -5.36
CA PRO A 324 12.29 20.85 -4.73
C PRO A 324 12.50 21.23 -3.26
N GLN A 325 12.16 22.46 -2.90
CA GLN A 325 12.48 23.02 -1.57
C GLN A 325 11.65 22.43 -0.41
N SER A 326 10.54 21.74 -0.72
CA SER A 326 9.67 21.08 0.26
C SER A 326 10.00 19.60 0.45
N ILE A 327 10.99 19.07 -0.26
CA ILE A 327 11.30 17.64 -0.22
C ILE A 327 11.84 17.25 1.16
N THR A 328 11.27 16.20 1.72
CA THR A 328 11.66 15.61 3.00
C THR A 328 12.27 14.23 2.81
N ASN A 329 11.82 13.50 1.79
CA ASN A 329 12.28 12.16 1.47
C ASN A 329 12.75 12.11 0.02
N LEU A 330 14.03 11.79 -0.19
CA LEU A 330 14.64 11.65 -1.51
C LEU A 330 15.31 10.28 -1.64
N ASP A 331 14.94 9.56 -2.68
CA ASP A 331 15.59 8.31 -3.08
C ASP A 331 16.12 8.45 -4.52
N ILE A 332 17.44 8.51 -4.64
CA ILE A 332 18.20 8.49 -5.90
C ILE A 332 19.20 7.33 -5.91
N SER A 333 18.92 6.28 -5.14
CA SER A 333 19.71 5.04 -5.13
C SER A 333 19.73 4.35 -6.49
N LEU A 334 20.69 3.46 -6.74
CA LEU A 334 20.77 2.69 -7.99
C LEU A 334 20.76 3.60 -9.24
N ASN A 335 21.61 4.64 -9.27
CA ASN A 335 21.82 5.53 -10.42
C ASN A 335 23.30 5.45 -10.88
N GLN A 336 23.76 6.44 -11.65
CA GLN A 336 25.05 6.40 -12.37
C GLN A 336 25.93 7.63 -12.12
N PHE A 337 25.58 8.47 -11.13
CA PHE A 337 26.42 9.58 -10.74
C PHE A 337 27.56 9.09 -9.86
N THR A 338 28.72 9.70 -10.02
CA THR A 338 29.97 9.25 -9.40
C THR A 338 30.62 10.34 -8.55
N LEU A 339 30.23 11.61 -8.71
CA LEU A 339 30.83 12.73 -8.00
C LEU A 339 29.98 13.11 -6.78
N LEU A 340 30.59 13.09 -5.59
CA LEU A 340 29.92 13.45 -4.34
C LEU A 340 29.48 14.92 -4.30
N GLU A 341 30.21 15.81 -4.98
CA GLU A 341 29.90 17.24 -5.04
C GLU A 341 28.51 17.52 -5.64
N ASN A 342 27.97 16.60 -6.45
CA ASN A 342 26.63 16.69 -7.00
C ASN A 342 25.52 16.61 -5.94
N LEU A 343 25.86 16.25 -4.71
CA LEU A 343 24.95 16.24 -3.57
C LEU A 343 25.05 17.51 -2.72
N SER A 344 25.95 18.45 -3.06
CA SER A 344 26.23 19.64 -2.25
C SER A 344 25.07 20.64 -2.15
N LYS A 345 24.15 20.63 -3.12
CA LYS A 345 22.98 21.52 -3.17
C LYS A 345 21.65 20.84 -2.82
N LEU A 346 21.71 19.68 -2.15
CA LEU A 346 20.52 19.05 -1.62
C LEU A 346 19.77 20.02 -0.66
N PRO A 347 18.43 20.00 -0.68
CA PRO A 347 17.63 20.97 0.06
C PRO A 347 17.69 20.75 1.56
N LYS A 348 17.63 21.84 2.33
CA LYS A 348 17.74 21.82 3.80
C LYS A 348 16.58 21.13 4.51
N SER A 349 15.42 21.03 3.86
CA SER A 349 14.23 20.34 4.38
C SER A 349 14.38 18.82 4.47
N LEU A 350 15.43 18.26 3.86
CA LEU A 350 15.60 16.83 3.69
C LEU A 350 15.83 16.12 5.04
N GLN A 351 15.06 15.05 5.26
CA GLN A 351 15.09 14.23 6.47
C GLN A 351 15.53 12.79 6.16
N VAL A 352 15.13 12.25 5.00
CA VAL A 352 15.48 10.90 4.57
C VAL A 352 16.17 10.97 3.21
N LEU A 353 17.38 10.43 3.14
CA LEU A 353 18.16 10.34 1.91
C LEU A 353 18.63 8.90 1.68
N ASP A 354 18.29 8.37 0.52
CA ASP A 354 18.88 7.14 -0.01
C ASP A 354 19.65 7.43 -1.30
N ILE A 355 20.97 7.22 -1.25
CA ILE A 355 21.86 7.29 -2.43
C ILE A 355 22.60 5.97 -2.62
N SER A 356 22.14 4.89 -1.98
CA SER A 356 22.82 3.60 -2.03
C SER A 356 23.01 3.09 -3.46
N LYS A 357 24.01 2.23 -3.70
CA LYS A 357 24.25 1.61 -5.02
C LYS A 357 24.51 2.63 -6.13
N ASN A 358 25.26 3.68 -5.81
CA ASN A 358 25.88 4.58 -6.78
C ASN A 358 27.39 4.42 -6.67
N SER A 359 28.08 4.23 -7.80
CA SER A 359 29.53 4.03 -7.86
C SER A 359 30.29 5.35 -7.66
N LEU A 360 30.25 5.87 -6.44
CA LEU A 360 30.90 7.12 -6.07
C LEU A 360 32.42 6.98 -6.07
N ILE A 361 33.10 8.01 -6.54
CA ILE A 361 34.56 8.10 -6.54
C ILE A 361 35.00 8.95 -5.35
N TRP A 362 35.91 8.41 -4.53
CA TRP A 362 36.32 9.00 -3.24
C TRP A 362 37.71 9.63 -3.24
N ASN A 363 38.37 9.71 -4.40
CA ASN A 363 39.75 10.17 -4.53
C ASN A 363 39.92 11.68 -4.73
N ASP A 364 38.85 12.48 -4.57
CA ASP A 364 38.93 13.93 -4.70
C ASP A 364 39.45 14.58 -3.40
N PRO A 365 40.64 15.23 -3.44
CA PRO A 365 41.24 15.88 -2.28
C PRO A 365 40.39 17.02 -1.68
N GLN A 366 39.43 17.56 -2.43
CA GLN A 366 38.53 18.62 -1.98
C GLN A 366 37.32 18.08 -1.19
N LEU A 367 37.03 16.77 -1.24
CA LEU A 367 35.89 16.15 -0.57
C LEU A 367 36.09 15.89 0.93
N ILE A 368 37.22 16.31 1.52
CA ILE A 368 37.44 16.14 2.96
C ILE A 368 36.42 17.00 3.72
N ASN A 369 35.55 16.34 4.50
CA ASN A 369 34.43 16.94 5.23
C ASN A 369 33.25 17.38 4.34
N PHE A 370 32.76 16.53 3.44
CA PHE A 370 31.44 16.71 2.85
C PHE A 370 30.35 16.78 3.94
N HIS A 371 29.48 17.78 3.87
CA HIS A 371 28.40 18.00 4.83
C HIS A 371 27.05 17.64 4.19
N PHE A 372 26.32 16.71 4.81
CA PHE A 372 24.93 16.46 4.45
C PHE A 372 24.00 17.53 5.04
N PRO A 373 22.75 17.67 4.55
CA PRO A 373 21.77 18.59 5.12
C PRO A 373 21.57 18.42 6.63
N ASP A 374 21.52 19.53 7.37
CA ASP A 374 21.54 19.54 8.85
C ASP A 374 20.34 18.84 9.52
N HIS A 375 19.23 18.63 8.79
CA HIS A 375 18.00 18.02 9.30
C HIS A 375 17.83 16.54 8.95
N LEU A 376 18.87 15.92 8.38
CA LEU A 376 18.82 14.53 7.94
C LEU A 376 18.78 13.55 9.14
N THR A 377 17.69 12.80 9.26
CA THR A 377 17.48 11.79 10.32
C THR A 377 17.82 10.38 9.84
N LYS A 378 17.70 10.09 8.54
CA LYS A 378 18.02 8.77 7.96
C LYS A 378 18.85 8.92 6.71
N LEU A 379 19.98 8.21 6.68
CA LEU A 379 20.93 8.20 5.56
C LEU A 379 21.29 6.76 5.18
N ASN A 380 21.06 6.42 3.92
CA ASN A 380 21.53 5.17 3.33
C ASN A 380 22.63 5.43 2.30
N LEU A 381 23.82 4.93 2.62
CA LEU A 381 25.07 4.99 1.84
C LEU A 381 25.57 3.57 1.54
N SER A 382 24.67 2.58 1.51
CA SER A 382 25.07 1.20 1.25
C SER A 382 25.60 1.06 -0.17
N ASP A 383 26.65 0.25 -0.36
CA ASP A 383 27.14 -0.11 -1.70
C ASP A 383 27.50 1.13 -2.53
N CYS A 384 28.21 2.07 -1.91
CA CYS A 384 28.66 3.33 -2.51
C CYS A 384 30.19 3.34 -2.73
N GLU A 385 30.85 2.18 -2.66
CA GLU A 385 32.31 2.04 -2.80
C GLU A 385 33.13 2.86 -1.78
N ILE A 386 32.54 3.18 -0.62
CA ILE A 386 33.21 3.95 0.43
C ILE A 386 34.38 3.11 0.96
N ASP A 387 35.57 3.71 1.09
CA ASP A 387 36.75 3.12 1.76
C ASP A 387 37.03 3.78 3.14
N SER A 388 36.52 4.99 3.36
CA SER A 388 36.75 5.76 4.59
C SER A 388 35.56 6.66 4.96
N VAL A 389 35.16 6.67 6.23
CA VAL A 389 34.15 7.64 6.72
C VAL A 389 34.69 9.07 6.87
N ARG A 390 36.01 9.28 6.72
CA ARG A 390 36.64 10.60 6.90
C ARG A 390 36.20 11.64 5.87
N TYR A 391 35.59 11.20 4.77
CA TYR A 391 35.00 12.10 3.79
C TYR A 391 33.79 12.85 4.33
N PHE A 392 33.12 12.35 5.38
CA PHE A 392 31.83 12.89 5.80
C PHE A 392 31.90 13.62 7.12
N ARG A 393 31.05 14.64 7.23
CA ARG A 393 30.52 15.14 8.50
C ARG A 393 29.03 14.87 8.53
N PHE A 394 28.65 13.94 9.39
CA PHE A 394 27.25 13.60 9.60
C PHE A 394 26.56 14.68 10.45
N PRO A 395 25.32 15.04 10.15
CA PRO A 395 24.58 16.01 10.94
C PRO A 395 24.20 15.41 12.30
N SER A 396 24.11 16.25 13.33
CA SER A 396 23.77 15.82 14.69
C SER A 396 22.34 15.28 14.84
N SER A 397 21.49 15.51 13.84
CA SER A 397 20.12 15.01 13.74
C SER A 397 20.03 13.56 13.26
N LEU A 398 21.14 12.95 12.83
CA LEU A 398 21.13 11.62 12.22
C LEU A 398 20.80 10.53 13.26
N GLU A 399 19.68 9.84 13.05
CA GLU A 399 19.19 8.77 13.91
C GLU A 399 19.54 7.38 13.34
N LYS A 400 19.60 7.27 12.01
CA LYS A 400 19.85 6.00 11.31
C LYS A 400 20.82 6.19 10.17
N LEU A 401 21.97 5.52 10.26
CA LEU A 401 22.99 5.42 9.22
C LEU A 401 23.08 3.97 8.72
N ILE A 402 23.10 3.79 7.40
CA ILE A 402 23.27 2.48 6.77
C ILE A 402 24.48 2.54 5.82
N LEU A 403 25.51 1.75 6.12
CA LEU A 403 26.78 1.68 5.38
C LEU A 403 27.08 0.27 4.85
N LYS A 404 26.05 -0.56 4.68
CA LYS A 404 26.24 -1.98 4.31
C LYS A 404 26.91 -2.11 2.93
N SER A 405 27.66 -3.19 2.73
CA SER A 405 28.26 -3.51 1.43
C SER A 405 29.19 -2.43 0.86
N ASN A 406 29.82 -1.63 1.72
CA ASN A 406 31.02 -0.88 1.35
C ASN A 406 32.26 -1.69 1.73
N GLU A 407 33.47 -1.15 1.54
CA GLU A 407 34.71 -1.88 1.81
C GLU A 407 34.78 -2.41 3.27
N GLU A 408 35.40 -3.58 3.44
CA GLU A 408 35.34 -4.40 4.67
C GLU A 408 35.81 -3.67 5.95
N ASP A 409 36.61 -2.61 5.83
CA ASP A 409 37.23 -1.91 6.97
C ASP A 409 36.40 -0.76 7.57
N ILE A 410 35.24 -0.41 7.01
CA ILE A 410 34.44 0.72 7.50
C ILE A 410 33.72 0.41 8.82
N GLY A 411 33.53 -0.87 9.14
CA GLY A 411 32.79 -1.33 10.33
C GLY A 411 33.58 -1.33 11.65
N SER A 412 34.79 -0.78 11.69
CA SER A 412 35.71 -0.87 12.84
C SER A 412 35.71 0.33 13.80
N TRP A 413 34.70 1.21 13.77
CA TRP A 413 34.65 2.45 14.56
C TRP A 413 33.43 2.60 15.46
#